data_AF-A0A4R4D418-F1
#
_entry.id   AF-A0A4R4D418-F1
#
_cell.length_a   1.000
_cell.length_b   1.000
_cell.length_c   1.000
_cell.angle_alpha   90.00
_cell.angle_beta   90.00
_cell.angle_gamma   90.00
#
_symmetry.space_group_name_H-M   'P 1'
#
loop_
_entity.id
_entity.type
_entity.pdbx_description
1 polymer ?
#
loop_
_entity_poly.entity_id
_entity_poly.type
_entity_poly.pdbx_seq_one_letter_code
_entity_poly.pdbx_strand_id
1 'polypeptide(L)'
;MAQSYGRPTSIESAETPGRIDLGGIWVRSARRVRDYLAIAREKPSWLPMFVLARFLLTRRIYRRLALARSGAAVTAAGDTAFPDIDLAAAKEQIRRDGIITGLTLPPATLAEILEFSRSTPCYGDSSTNAPILPAEFAAVAREGRYIIADYRDGIGDCAAIRQLWTDPVLTGMARHYLGTTPHLLRSRLWWSFVTPQAAPEARAGFSQEFHFDLDDWLCWKFFFYLTDTTEQDGAHQFVRDSHRRRPLSLQFSPFKGVSEAWTRATYPAEDIMTLTGPAGFGFGEDSYGIHRGTAPRRSPRLILEIEFGCSRQPVAGRYGAPET
;
A
#
# COMPACT_ATOMS: atom_id res chain seq x y z
N MET A 1 18.56 -55.98 36.62
CA MET A 1 17.74 -54.90 36.02
C MET A 1 18.33 -54.58 34.67
N ALA A 2 17.67 -55.01 33.60
CA ALA A 2 18.23 -55.05 32.25
C ALA A 2 18.21 -53.68 31.57
N GLN A 3 19.34 -53.34 30.94
CA GLN A 3 19.50 -52.26 29.98
C GLN A 3 18.80 -52.62 28.66
N SER A 4 18.16 -51.66 28.00
CA SER A 4 17.98 -51.72 26.54
C SER A 4 18.27 -50.36 25.90
N TYR A 5 19.08 -50.43 24.85
CA TYR A 5 19.43 -49.37 23.92
C TYR A 5 18.31 -49.16 22.89
N GLY A 6 18.14 -47.92 22.41
CA GLY A 6 17.36 -47.62 21.22
C GLY A 6 17.38 -46.13 20.84
N ARG A 7 18.14 -45.79 19.79
CA ARG A 7 18.01 -44.60 18.92
C ARG A 7 17.70 -45.12 17.50
N PRO A 8 17.32 -44.30 16.51
CA PRO A 8 16.39 -43.15 16.47
C PRO A 8 15.43 -43.25 15.25
N THR A 9 14.72 -42.14 14.95
CA THR A 9 14.06 -41.77 13.68
C THR A 9 12.79 -42.51 13.25
N SER A 10 11.68 -41.75 13.16
CA SER A 10 10.83 -41.74 11.96
C SER A 10 9.86 -40.56 11.94
N ILE A 11 10.09 -39.69 10.96
CA ILE A 11 9.10 -39.09 10.05
C ILE A 11 8.31 -37.88 10.59
N GLU A 12 8.83 -36.71 10.18
CA GLU A 12 8.02 -35.54 9.80
C GLU A 12 6.72 -35.98 9.13
N SER A 13 5.59 -35.67 9.76
CA SER A 13 4.30 -35.70 9.08
C SER A 13 4.31 -34.60 8.02
N ALA A 14 4.62 -34.99 6.79
CA ALA A 14 4.41 -34.21 5.59
C ALA A 14 2.97 -33.68 5.59
N GLU A 15 2.80 -32.36 5.60
CA GLU A 15 1.51 -31.72 5.36
C GLU A 15 1.03 -32.12 3.96
N THR A 16 -0.09 -32.82 3.90
CA THR A 16 -0.75 -33.21 2.68
C THR A 16 -1.23 -31.94 1.94
N PRO A 17 -0.78 -31.66 0.71
CA PRO A 17 -1.32 -30.56 -0.07
C PRO A 17 -2.69 -30.98 -0.61
N GLY A 18 -3.75 -30.31 -0.15
CA GLY A 18 -5.06 -30.41 -0.80
C GLY A 18 -6.24 -30.67 0.12
N ARG A 19 -6.67 -29.63 0.85
CA ARG A 19 -8.09 -29.31 0.96
C ARG A 19 -8.24 -27.81 0.85
N ILE A 20 -8.77 -27.35 -0.27
CA ILE A 20 -9.28 -25.98 -0.39
C ILE A 20 -10.42 -25.89 0.63
N ASP A 21 -10.25 -25.07 1.67
CA ASP A 21 -11.34 -24.76 2.61
C ASP A 21 -12.41 -23.93 1.88
N LEU A 22 -13.27 -24.66 1.15
CA LEU A 22 -14.38 -24.09 0.41
C LEU A 22 -15.32 -23.33 1.35
N GLY A 23 -15.55 -23.83 2.57
CA GLY A 23 -16.43 -23.19 3.56
C GLY A 23 -15.94 -21.81 3.97
N GLY A 24 -14.66 -21.69 4.32
CA GLY A 24 -14.03 -20.40 4.62
C GLY A 24 -13.95 -19.47 3.41
N ILE A 25 -13.83 -20.00 2.18
CA ILE A 25 -13.91 -19.19 0.95
C ILE A 25 -15.32 -18.65 0.73
N TRP A 26 -16.37 -19.46 0.89
CA TRP A 26 -17.76 -19.03 0.72
C TRP A 26 -18.18 -17.96 1.73
N VAL A 27 -17.84 -18.11 3.01
CA VAL A 27 -18.16 -17.12 4.06
C VAL A 27 -17.39 -15.81 3.84
N ARG A 28 -16.09 -15.87 3.51
CA ARG A 28 -15.30 -14.68 3.17
C ARG A 28 -15.84 -13.99 1.92
N SER A 29 -16.31 -14.76 0.93
CA SER A 29 -16.92 -14.23 -0.28
C SER A 29 -18.25 -13.53 0.01
N ALA A 30 -19.13 -14.14 0.82
CA ALA A 30 -20.44 -13.57 1.17
C ALA A 30 -20.32 -12.27 1.97
N ARG A 31 -19.41 -12.21 2.96
CA ARG A 31 -19.14 -10.98 3.71
C ARG A 31 -18.67 -9.85 2.80
N ARG A 32 -17.73 -10.16 1.89
CA ARG A 32 -17.15 -9.16 0.99
C ARG A 32 -18.13 -8.68 -0.07
N VAL A 33 -19.01 -9.55 -0.56
CA VAL A 33 -20.12 -9.17 -1.45
C VAL A 33 -21.06 -8.19 -0.74
N ARG A 34 -21.41 -8.44 0.52
CA ARG A 34 -22.22 -7.49 1.31
C ARG A 34 -21.54 -6.14 1.45
N ASP A 35 -20.25 -6.12 1.75
CA ASP A 35 -19.48 -4.88 1.88
C ASP A 35 -19.42 -4.12 0.55
N TYR A 36 -19.23 -4.83 -0.58
CA TYR A 36 -19.27 -4.23 -1.92
C TYR A 36 -20.66 -3.68 -2.28
N LEU A 37 -21.74 -4.37 -1.90
CA LEU A 37 -23.10 -3.87 -2.11
C LEU A 37 -23.38 -2.63 -1.27
N ALA A 38 -22.86 -2.54 -0.05
CA ALA A 38 -22.96 -1.33 0.77
C ALA A 38 -22.25 -0.14 0.09
N ILE A 39 -21.01 -0.33 -0.34
CA ILE A 39 -20.24 0.71 -1.06
C ILE A 39 -20.95 1.12 -2.36
N ALA A 40 -21.46 0.16 -3.13
CA ALA A 40 -22.17 0.45 -4.38
C ALA A 40 -23.47 1.24 -4.18
N ARG A 41 -24.15 1.06 -3.04
CA ARG A 41 -25.33 1.87 -2.67
C ARG A 41 -24.95 3.30 -2.32
N GLU A 42 -23.86 3.50 -1.59
CA GLU A 42 -23.36 4.82 -1.22
C GLU A 42 -22.71 5.55 -2.41
N LYS A 43 -22.02 4.83 -3.29
CA LYS A 43 -21.30 5.35 -4.46
C LYS A 43 -21.59 4.49 -5.70
N PRO A 44 -22.66 4.79 -6.44
CA PRO A 44 -23.06 4.00 -7.62
C PRO A 44 -21.99 3.93 -8.72
N SER A 45 -21.16 4.98 -8.85
CA SER A 45 -20.04 5.05 -9.80
C SER A 45 -18.91 4.05 -9.47
N TRP A 46 -18.81 3.60 -8.22
CA TRP A 46 -17.74 2.71 -7.76
C TRP A 46 -17.87 1.32 -8.37
N LEU A 47 -19.08 0.75 -8.49
CA LEU A 47 -19.24 -0.63 -8.96
C LEU A 47 -18.79 -0.81 -10.43
N PRO A 48 -19.22 0.04 -11.39
CA PRO A 48 -18.67 0.01 -12.75
C PRO A 48 -17.15 0.19 -12.78
N MET A 49 -16.60 1.11 -11.98
CA MET A 49 -15.15 1.28 -11.86
C MET A 49 -14.49 0.00 -11.35
N PHE A 50 -14.95 -0.55 -10.23
CA PHE A 50 -14.39 -1.74 -9.60
C PHE A 50 -14.41 -2.97 -10.51
N VAL A 51 -15.46 -3.14 -11.32
CA VAL A 51 -15.57 -4.26 -12.28
C VAL A 51 -14.70 -4.03 -13.51
N LEU A 52 -14.78 -2.85 -14.12
CA LEU A 52 -14.16 -2.59 -15.42
C LEU A 52 -12.66 -2.26 -15.30
N ALA A 53 -12.23 -1.59 -14.22
CA ALA A 53 -10.83 -1.25 -13.98
C ALA A 53 -9.96 -2.46 -13.65
N ARG A 54 -10.55 -3.66 -13.48
CA ARG A 54 -9.81 -4.93 -13.35
C ARG A 54 -9.10 -5.35 -14.64
N PHE A 55 -9.51 -4.83 -15.78
CA PHE A 55 -8.99 -5.25 -17.07
C PHE A 55 -7.94 -4.28 -17.58
N LEU A 56 -6.78 -4.82 -17.96
CA LEU A 56 -5.69 -4.04 -18.55
C LEU A 56 -6.15 -3.24 -19.79
N LEU A 57 -7.01 -3.85 -20.61
CA LEU A 57 -7.56 -3.20 -21.80
C LEU A 57 -8.37 -1.95 -21.41
N THR A 58 -9.26 -2.07 -20.44
CA THR A 58 -10.08 -0.95 -19.96
C THR A 58 -9.21 0.16 -19.39
N ARG A 59 -8.21 -0.16 -18.55
CA ARG A 59 -7.28 0.84 -18.00
C ARG A 59 -6.52 1.58 -19.11
N ARG A 60 -6.08 0.87 -20.16
CA ARG A 60 -5.42 1.46 -21.33
C ARG A 60 -6.35 2.38 -22.12
N ILE A 61 -7.60 1.97 -22.35
CA ILE A 61 -8.63 2.78 -23.01
C ILE A 61 -8.90 4.03 -22.19
N TYR A 62 -9.14 3.87 -20.89
CA TYR A 62 -9.37 4.97 -19.96
C TYR A 62 -8.22 5.99 -20.01
N ARG A 63 -6.97 5.53 -19.91
CA ARG A 63 -5.78 6.41 -19.99
C ARG A 63 -5.73 7.19 -21.30
N ARG A 64 -6.01 6.54 -22.44
CA ARG A 64 -6.04 7.22 -23.76
C ARG A 64 -7.13 8.28 -23.82
N LEU A 65 -8.32 7.99 -23.30
CA LEU A 65 -9.42 8.95 -23.23
C LEU A 65 -9.10 10.12 -22.27
N ALA A 66 -8.46 9.84 -21.13
CA ALA A 66 -8.02 10.84 -20.18
C ALA A 66 -6.99 11.78 -20.81
N LEU A 67 -6.01 11.23 -21.54
CA LEU A 67 -5.02 12.03 -22.28
C LEU A 67 -5.67 12.90 -23.36
N ALA A 68 -6.66 12.37 -24.09
CA ALA A 68 -7.37 13.12 -25.13
C ALA A 68 -8.21 14.28 -24.57
N ARG A 69 -8.69 14.17 -23.32
CA ARG A 69 -9.48 15.20 -22.64
C ARG A 69 -8.62 16.22 -21.89
N SER A 70 -7.41 15.83 -21.54
CA SER A 70 -6.47 16.71 -20.83
C SER A 70 -5.91 17.71 -21.82
N GLY A 71 -6.19 19.00 -21.60
CA GLY A 71 -5.58 20.09 -22.37
C GLY A 71 -4.05 20.16 -22.17
N ALA A 72 -3.42 21.14 -22.82
CA ALA A 72 -1.97 21.33 -22.77
C ALA A 72 -1.43 21.31 -21.32
N ALA A 73 -0.24 20.71 -21.17
CA ALA A 73 0.38 20.47 -19.88
C ALA A 73 0.58 21.79 -19.11
N VAL A 74 -0.06 21.90 -17.95
CA VAL A 74 0.37 22.89 -16.94
C VAL A 74 1.65 22.35 -16.32
N THR A 75 2.76 23.03 -16.58
CA THR A 75 4.01 22.81 -15.82
C THR A 75 3.71 23.12 -14.36
N ALA A 76 3.91 22.14 -13.48
CA ALA A 76 3.86 22.39 -12.05
C ALA A 76 5.09 23.26 -11.73
N ALA A 77 4.88 24.56 -11.58
CA ALA A 77 5.89 25.51 -11.13
C ALA A 77 5.78 25.62 -9.61
N GLY A 78 6.92 25.57 -8.92
CA GLY A 78 6.98 25.66 -7.46
C GLY A 78 8.26 25.03 -6.91
N ASP A 79 8.55 25.33 -5.65
CA ASP A 79 9.62 24.67 -4.92
C ASP A 79 9.28 23.19 -4.74
N THR A 80 10.28 22.32 -4.91
CA THR A 80 10.12 20.87 -4.75
C THR A 80 11.01 20.34 -3.66
N ALA A 81 10.51 19.32 -2.96
CA ALA A 81 11.29 18.50 -2.04
C ALA A 81 12.26 17.55 -2.78
N PHE A 82 12.15 17.40 -4.10
CA PHE A 82 12.88 16.39 -4.88
C PHE A 82 13.63 17.00 -6.09
N PRO A 83 14.54 17.97 -5.87
CA PRO A 83 15.22 18.67 -6.97
C PRO A 83 16.11 17.76 -7.84
N ASP A 84 16.60 16.64 -7.28
CA ASP A 84 17.50 15.71 -7.95
C ASP A 84 16.78 14.70 -8.87
N ILE A 85 15.44 14.71 -8.88
CA ILE A 85 14.66 13.78 -9.71
C ILE A 85 14.55 14.31 -11.14
N ASP A 86 15.21 13.63 -12.08
CA ASP A 86 14.95 13.81 -13.50
C ASP A 86 13.56 13.26 -13.83
N LEU A 87 12.59 14.17 -13.94
CA LEU A 87 11.22 13.84 -14.25
C LEU A 87 11.08 13.16 -15.62
N ALA A 88 11.95 13.42 -16.60
CA ALA A 88 11.87 12.75 -17.90
C ALA A 88 12.27 11.27 -17.79
N ALA A 89 13.37 10.96 -17.10
CA ALA A 89 13.79 9.58 -16.82
C ALA A 89 12.77 8.83 -15.94
N ALA A 90 12.27 9.49 -14.89
CA ALA A 90 11.26 8.96 -13.99
C ALA A 90 10.01 8.48 -14.74
N LYS A 91 9.53 9.28 -15.71
CA LYS A 91 8.36 8.95 -16.53
C LYS A 91 8.52 7.65 -17.32
N GLU A 92 9.70 7.41 -17.88
CA GLU A 92 9.95 6.17 -18.62
C GLU A 92 10.00 4.96 -17.68
N GLN A 93 10.67 5.10 -16.53
CA GLN A 93 10.73 4.06 -15.52
C GLN A 93 9.33 3.68 -15.01
N ILE A 94 8.49 4.67 -14.69
CA ILE A 94 7.10 4.49 -14.25
C ILE A 94 6.30 3.63 -15.26
N ARG A 95 6.46 3.90 -16.56
CA ARG A 95 5.73 3.17 -17.61
C ARG A 95 6.18 1.73 -17.78
N ARG A 96 7.48 1.49 -17.63
CA ARG A 96 8.12 0.19 -17.81
C ARG A 96 7.94 -0.70 -16.58
N ASP A 97 8.29 -0.18 -15.41
CA ASP A 97 8.45 -0.99 -14.21
C ASP A 97 7.23 -0.93 -13.29
N GLY A 98 6.39 0.11 -13.44
CA GLY A 98 5.27 0.36 -12.53
C GLY A 98 5.70 0.86 -11.15
N ILE A 99 6.99 1.13 -10.97
CA ILE A 99 7.59 1.60 -9.72
C ILE A 99 8.77 2.53 -10.02
N ILE A 100 8.96 3.53 -9.17
CA ILE A 100 10.16 4.38 -9.09
C ILE A 100 10.67 4.36 -7.65
N THR A 101 11.99 4.31 -7.48
CA THR A 101 12.65 4.31 -6.17
C THR A 101 13.66 5.46 -6.09
N GLY A 102 14.14 5.77 -4.89
CA GLY A 102 15.17 6.78 -4.69
C GLY A 102 14.62 8.19 -4.48
N LEU A 103 13.32 8.33 -4.22
CA LEU A 103 12.80 9.57 -3.65
C LEU A 103 13.39 9.72 -2.24
N THR A 104 13.91 10.89 -1.90
CA THR A 104 14.49 11.12 -0.57
C THR A 104 13.86 12.36 0.03
N LEU A 105 13.19 12.22 1.17
CA LEU A 105 12.65 13.37 1.89
C LEU A 105 13.79 14.27 2.34
N PRO A 106 13.67 15.60 2.17
CA PRO A 106 14.59 16.54 2.80
C PRO A 106 14.64 16.32 4.31
N PRO A 107 15.80 16.45 4.97
CA PRO A 107 15.93 16.23 6.41
C PRO A 107 14.96 17.07 7.26
N ALA A 108 14.68 18.32 6.85
CA ALA A 108 13.72 19.19 7.51
C ALA A 108 12.28 18.65 7.41
N THR A 109 11.86 18.20 6.21
CA THR A 109 10.56 17.57 5.97
C THR A 109 10.42 16.30 6.83
N LEU A 110 11.43 15.43 6.83
CA LEU A 110 11.43 14.22 7.66
C LEU A 110 11.31 14.55 9.15
N ALA A 111 12.09 15.53 9.64
CA ALA A 111 12.07 15.94 11.04
C ALA A 111 10.70 16.48 11.48
N GLU A 112 10.06 17.30 10.65
CA GLU A 112 8.73 17.85 10.95
C GLU A 112 7.66 16.75 11.03
N ILE A 113 7.67 15.78 10.10
CA ILE A 113 6.70 14.69 10.12
C ILE A 113 6.95 13.76 11.32
N LEU A 114 8.22 13.52 11.68
CA LEU A 114 8.55 12.76 12.87
C LEU A 114 8.10 13.47 14.14
N GLU A 115 8.27 14.79 14.23
CA GLU A 115 7.80 15.57 15.38
C GLU A 115 6.27 15.49 15.50
N PHE A 116 5.56 15.71 14.39
CA PHE A 116 4.11 15.51 14.32
C PHE A 116 3.71 14.11 14.80
N SER A 117 4.42 13.07 14.34
CA SER A 117 4.12 11.69 14.75
C SER A 117 4.29 11.45 16.25
N ARG A 118 5.21 12.17 16.90
CA ARG A 118 5.51 12.05 18.33
C ARG A 118 4.59 12.89 19.19
N SER A 119 4.03 13.98 18.67
CA SER A 119 3.13 14.86 19.43
C SER A 119 1.64 14.53 19.24
N THR A 120 1.29 13.74 18.23
CA THR A 120 -0.10 13.50 17.84
C THR A 120 -0.57 12.10 18.24
N PRO A 121 -1.77 11.96 18.84
CA PRO A 121 -2.34 10.64 19.11
C PRO A 121 -2.61 9.87 17.81
N CYS A 122 -2.37 8.56 17.84
CA CYS A 122 -2.72 7.65 16.75
C CYS A 122 -3.71 6.60 17.25
N TYR A 123 -4.19 5.72 16.37
CA TYR A 123 -5.24 4.77 16.73
C TYR A 123 -4.92 3.36 16.28
N GLY A 124 -4.90 2.44 17.24
CA GLY A 124 -4.56 1.04 17.01
C GLY A 124 -5.64 0.27 16.26
N ASP A 125 -5.23 -0.58 15.30
CA ASP A 125 -6.04 -1.52 14.52
C ASP A 125 -7.41 -0.98 14.16
N SER A 126 -7.45 0.26 13.67
CA SER A 126 -8.70 0.78 13.16
C SER A 126 -9.79 0.94 14.28
N SER A 127 -9.41 1.15 15.54
CA SER A 127 -10.34 1.41 16.67
C SER A 127 -10.66 2.89 16.86
N THR A 128 -11.92 3.32 16.71
CA THR A 128 -12.29 4.76 16.81
C THR A 128 -12.37 5.31 18.23
N ASN A 129 -12.46 4.46 19.24
CA ASN A 129 -12.94 4.87 20.57
C ASN A 129 -11.84 5.07 21.61
N ALA A 130 -10.58 4.79 21.27
CA ALA A 130 -9.44 4.93 22.18
C ALA A 130 -8.18 5.34 21.40
N PRO A 131 -7.72 6.61 21.52
CA PRO A 131 -6.43 7.00 20.97
C PRO A 131 -5.29 6.39 21.79
N ILE A 132 -4.18 6.10 21.13
CA ILE A 132 -2.87 5.84 21.73
C ILE A 132 -2.21 7.20 21.89
N LEU A 133 -2.02 7.64 23.13
CA LEU A 133 -1.36 8.91 23.39
C LEU A 133 0.15 8.80 23.14
N PRO A 134 0.84 9.89 22.76
CA PRO A 134 2.30 9.95 22.67
C PRO A 134 3.06 9.26 23.80
N ALA A 135 2.64 9.50 25.05
CA ALA A 135 3.28 8.94 26.24
C ALA A 135 3.10 7.41 26.36
N GLU A 136 2.06 6.85 25.75
CA GLU A 136 1.72 5.42 25.80
C GLU A 136 2.37 4.63 24.66
N PHE A 137 2.78 5.32 23.59
CA PHE A 137 3.23 4.71 22.35
C PHE A 137 4.32 3.66 22.56
N ALA A 138 5.35 3.98 23.35
CA ALA A 138 6.46 3.07 23.61
C ALA A 138 6.02 1.78 24.34
N ALA A 139 5.01 1.87 25.21
CA ALA A 139 4.44 0.70 25.88
C ALA A 139 3.63 -0.15 24.90
N VAL A 140 2.73 0.47 24.14
CA VAL A 140 1.91 -0.19 23.12
C VAL A 140 2.76 -0.90 22.07
N ALA A 141 3.83 -0.25 21.60
CA ALA A 141 4.76 -0.81 20.62
C ALA A 141 5.50 -2.05 21.16
N ARG A 142 5.88 -2.06 22.45
CA ARG A 142 6.57 -3.18 23.10
C ARG A 142 5.63 -4.36 23.35
N GLU A 143 4.39 -4.08 23.71
CA GLU A 143 3.37 -5.10 23.94
C GLU A 143 2.93 -5.78 22.64
N GLY A 144 3.11 -5.12 21.49
CA GLY A 144 2.58 -5.60 20.22
C GLY A 144 1.05 -5.71 20.27
N ARG A 145 0.40 -4.76 20.95
CA ARG A 145 -1.04 -4.77 21.21
C ARG A 145 -1.88 -4.62 19.93
N TYR A 146 -1.34 -3.93 18.94
CA TYR A 146 -1.97 -3.65 17.66
C TYR A 146 -1.06 -4.05 16.51
N ILE A 147 -1.62 -4.47 15.38
CA ILE A 147 -0.86 -4.74 14.14
C ILE A 147 -0.40 -3.42 13.52
N ILE A 148 -1.28 -2.42 13.46
CA ILE A 148 -0.96 -1.05 13.02
C ILE A 148 -1.50 0.00 13.98
N ALA A 149 -0.96 1.22 13.92
CA ALA A 149 -1.63 2.40 14.44
C ALA A 149 -1.58 3.55 13.42
N ASP A 150 -2.73 4.15 13.12
CA ASP A 150 -2.87 5.16 12.07
C ASP A 150 -3.26 6.54 12.62
N TYR A 151 -2.83 7.61 11.95
CA TYR A 151 -3.07 9.01 12.34
C TYR A 151 -4.34 9.63 11.73
N ARG A 152 -5.06 8.87 10.89
CA ARG A 152 -6.36 9.27 10.28
C ARG A 152 -6.32 10.62 9.58
N ASP A 153 -7.41 11.38 9.71
CA ASP A 153 -7.64 12.68 9.10
C ASP A 153 -6.75 13.77 9.70
N GLY A 154 -6.18 13.56 10.90
CA GLY A 154 -5.29 14.52 11.57
C GLY A 154 -3.96 14.76 10.86
N ILE A 155 -3.60 13.93 9.87
CA ILE A 155 -2.35 14.10 9.11
C ILE A 155 -2.26 15.43 8.36
N GLY A 156 -3.39 16.09 8.07
CA GLY A 156 -3.42 17.40 7.41
C GLY A 156 -2.88 18.53 8.29
N ASP A 157 -2.82 18.34 9.60
CA ASP A 157 -2.28 19.33 10.52
C ASP A 157 -0.75 19.49 10.37
N CYS A 158 -0.07 18.51 9.76
CA CYS A 158 1.35 18.59 9.44
C CYS A 158 1.59 19.35 8.13
N ALA A 159 2.25 20.51 8.20
CA ALA A 159 2.50 21.34 7.02
C ALA A 159 3.42 20.66 6.00
N ALA A 160 4.45 19.94 6.46
CA ALA A 160 5.33 19.13 5.62
C ALA A 160 4.55 18.07 4.81
N ILE A 161 3.56 17.40 5.40
CA ILE A 161 2.70 16.44 4.67
C ILE A 161 1.87 17.17 3.60
N ARG A 162 1.25 18.31 3.95
CA ARG A 162 0.46 19.11 2.99
C ARG A 162 1.28 19.62 1.81
N GLN A 163 2.53 20.01 2.05
CA GLN A 163 3.45 20.41 0.98
C GLN A 163 3.69 19.24 0.00
N LEU A 164 3.88 18.02 0.50
CA LEU A 164 4.06 16.84 -0.35
C LEU A 164 2.82 16.51 -1.20
N TRP A 165 1.60 16.79 -0.74
CA TRP A 165 0.38 16.58 -1.54
C TRP A 165 0.34 17.42 -2.82
N THR A 166 1.04 18.56 -2.81
CA THR A 166 1.06 19.52 -3.92
C THR A 166 2.45 19.66 -4.54
N ASP A 167 3.43 18.85 -4.11
CA ASP A 167 4.79 18.91 -4.63
C ASP A 167 4.80 18.71 -6.16
N PRO A 168 5.49 19.59 -6.91
CA PRO A 168 5.41 19.60 -8.37
C PRO A 168 6.07 18.37 -9.02
N VAL A 169 7.05 17.74 -8.36
CA VAL A 169 7.68 16.49 -8.84
C VAL A 169 6.75 15.31 -8.61
N LEU A 170 6.17 15.17 -7.42
CA LEU A 170 5.20 14.10 -7.11
C LEU A 170 3.96 14.20 -7.99
N THR A 171 3.34 15.38 -8.05
CA THR A 171 2.17 15.61 -8.90
C THR A 171 2.51 15.51 -10.39
N GLY A 172 3.73 15.87 -10.80
CA GLY A 172 4.23 15.70 -12.17
C GLY A 172 4.34 14.22 -12.58
N MET A 173 4.85 13.37 -11.70
CA MET A 173 4.90 11.92 -11.89
C MET A 173 3.49 11.30 -11.93
N ALA A 174 2.64 11.65 -10.96
CA ALA A 174 1.25 11.17 -10.92
C ALA A 174 0.48 11.58 -12.18
N ARG A 175 0.58 12.85 -12.61
CA ARG A 175 -0.03 13.36 -13.85
C ARG A 175 0.41 12.55 -15.07
N HIS A 176 1.71 12.23 -15.17
CA HIS A 176 2.22 11.45 -16.29
C HIS A 176 1.63 10.04 -16.34
N TYR A 177 1.58 9.37 -15.17
CA TYR A 177 1.02 8.03 -15.06
C TYR A 177 -0.48 8.05 -15.42
N LEU A 178 -1.25 8.90 -14.74
CA LEU A 178 -2.71 8.99 -14.87
C LEU A 178 -3.17 9.52 -16.24
N GLY A 179 -2.35 10.36 -16.88
CA GLY A 179 -2.71 11.01 -18.15
C GLY A 179 -3.77 12.11 -18.00
N THR A 180 -3.99 12.61 -16.78
CA THR A 180 -4.90 13.70 -16.44
C THR A 180 -4.41 14.42 -15.19
N THR A 181 -5.08 15.50 -14.79
CA THR A 181 -4.84 16.16 -13.50
C THR A 181 -4.96 15.17 -12.35
N PRO A 182 -3.90 14.99 -11.54
CA PRO A 182 -3.96 14.12 -10.37
C PRO A 182 -4.85 14.76 -9.29
N HIS A 183 -5.70 13.94 -8.68
CA HIS A 183 -6.52 14.30 -7.53
C HIS A 183 -6.05 13.49 -6.32
N LEU A 184 -5.77 14.16 -5.20
CA LEU A 184 -5.44 13.47 -3.96
C LEU A 184 -6.65 12.64 -3.54
N LEU A 185 -6.51 11.32 -3.51
CA LEU A 185 -7.56 10.41 -3.07
C LEU A 185 -7.45 10.13 -1.57
N ARG A 186 -6.22 10.06 -1.08
CA ARG A 186 -5.89 9.60 0.26
C ARG A 186 -4.47 10.02 0.62
N SER A 187 -4.27 10.32 1.88
CA SER A 187 -2.94 10.36 2.50
C SER A 187 -3.04 9.58 3.81
N ARG A 188 -1.99 8.85 4.20
CA ARG A 188 -1.98 8.07 5.44
C ARG A 188 -0.61 8.11 6.08
N LEU A 189 -0.58 8.26 7.39
CA LEU A 189 0.60 8.01 8.21
C LEU A 189 0.25 6.87 9.16
N TRP A 190 1.07 5.83 9.23
CA TRP A 190 0.83 4.74 10.16
C TRP A 190 2.09 4.00 10.59
N TRP A 191 2.02 3.48 11.80
CA TRP A 191 2.94 2.50 12.36
C TRP A 191 2.49 1.10 12.00
N SER A 192 3.45 0.22 11.69
CA SER A 192 3.28 -1.23 11.70
C SER A 192 4.13 -1.78 12.85
N PHE A 193 3.55 -2.57 13.76
CA PHE A 193 4.24 -3.07 14.94
C PHE A 193 4.68 -4.53 14.80
N VAL A 194 5.64 -4.92 15.65
CA VAL A 194 6.07 -6.32 15.78
C VAL A 194 5.02 -7.09 16.58
N THR A 195 4.27 -7.96 15.89
CA THR A 195 3.12 -8.69 16.46
C THR A 195 3.17 -10.19 16.11
N PRO A 196 4.16 -10.96 16.59
CA PRO A 196 4.31 -12.38 16.24
C PRO A 196 3.07 -13.24 16.56
N GLN A 197 2.28 -12.83 17.54
CA GLN A 197 1.03 -13.44 17.99
C GLN A 197 -0.18 -13.16 17.08
N ALA A 198 -0.09 -12.18 16.17
CA ALA A 198 -1.20 -11.83 15.30
C ALA A 198 -1.46 -12.92 14.25
N ALA A 199 -2.72 -13.39 14.20
CA ALA A 199 -3.17 -14.38 13.22
C ALA A 199 -3.00 -13.87 11.76
N PRO A 200 -2.71 -14.74 10.79
CA PRO A 200 -2.57 -14.36 9.38
C PRO A 200 -3.77 -13.58 8.83
N GLU A 201 -4.99 -13.96 9.20
CA GLU A 201 -6.23 -13.31 8.73
C GLU A 201 -6.33 -11.85 9.20
N ALA A 202 -5.84 -11.57 10.41
CA ALA A 202 -5.80 -10.21 10.93
C ALA A 202 -4.80 -9.36 10.14
N ARG A 203 -3.64 -9.93 9.79
CA ARG A 203 -2.59 -9.29 8.99
C ARG A 203 -3.04 -8.99 7.56
N ALA A 204 -3.81 -9.89 6.94
CA ALA A 204 -4.39 -9.69 5.62
C ALA A 204 -5.28 -8.43 5.55
N GLY A 205 -5.96 -8.09 6.65
CA GLY A 205 -6.76 -6.87 6.78
C GLY A 205 -5.95 -5.57 6.75
N PHE A 206 -4.64 -5.65 6.96
CA PHE A 206 -3.72 -4.50 6.99
C PHE A 206 -2.71 -4.52 5.85
N SER A 207 -3.09 -5.09 4.70
CA SER A 207 -2.26 -5.09 3.47
C SER A 207 -0.91 -5.79 3.64
N GLN A 208 -0.82 -6.77 4.56
CA GLN A 208 0.39 -7.55 4.80
C GLN A 208 0.48 -8.87 4.00
N GLU A 209 -0.51 -9.13 3.15
CA GLU A 209 -0.47 -10.17 2.12
C GLU A 209 -0.35 -9.52 0.73
N PHE A 210 0.15 -10.25 -0.27
CA PHE A 210 0.20 -9.73 -1.63
C PHE A 210 -1.20 -9.40 -2.12
N HIS A 211 -1.36 -8.20 -2.64
CA HIS A 211 -2.61 -7.70 -3.18
C HIS A 211 -2.34 -6.65 -4.23
N PHE A 212 -3.40 -6.07 -4.76
CA PHE A 212 -3.37 -4.86 -5.55
C PHE A 212 -4.59 -4.02 -5.20
N ASP A 213 -4.53 -2.75 -5.54
CA ASP A 213 -5.59 -1.81 -5.26
C ASP A 213 -6.40 -1.45 -6.51
N LEU A 214 -7.65 -1.07 -6.23
CA LEU A 214 -8.67 -0.64 -7.18
C LEU A 214 -9.45 0.50 -6.53
N ASP A 215 -8.70 1.51 -6.12
CA ASP A 215 -9.23 2.72 -5.49
C ASP A 215 -9.87 3.64 -6.56
N ASP A 216 -9.32 3.67 -7.79
CA ASP A 216 -9.84 4.41 -8.95
C ASP A 216 -9.49 3.69 -10.29
N TRP A 217 -9.94 4.24 -11.42
CA TRP A 217 -9.61 3.75 -12.76
C TRP A 217 -8.10 3.65 -13.00
N LEU A 218 -7.36 4.62 -12.50
CA LEU A 218 -5.89 4.68 -12.46
C LEU A 218 -5.50 5.34 -11.13
N CYS A 219 -4.53 4.76 -10.43
CA CYS A 219 -4.01 5.28 -9.17
C CYS A 219 -2.49 5.24 -9.18
N TRP A 220 -1.88 6.26 -8.58
CA TRP A 220 -0.45 6.32 -8.33
C TRP A 220 -0.20 6.64 -6.86
N LYS A 221 0.60 5.81 -6.18
CA LYS A 221 0.90 5.95 -4.75
C LYS A 221 2.36 6.33 -4.57
N PHE A 222 2.64 7.18 -3.60
CA PHE A 222 3.98 7.43 -3.07
C PHE A 222 4.05 6.94 -1.64
N PHE A 223 5.20 6.40 -1.28
CA PHE A 223 5.49 5.95 0.06
C PHE A 223 6.83 6.51 0.53
N PHE A 224 6.90 6.88 1.81
CA PHE A 224 8.13 7.34 2.45
C PHE A 224 8.29 6.67 3.81
N TYR A 225 9.41 5.97 4.03
CA TYR A 225 9.76 5.49 5.35
C TYR A 225 10.19 6.65 6.23
N LEU A 226 9.67 6.72 7.45
CA LEU A 226 10.10 7.72 8.45
C LEU A 226 11.01 7.11 9.52
N THR A 227 11.18 5.79 9.47
CA THR A 227 12.13 5.01 10.27
C THR A 227 13.01 4.18 9.35
N ASP A 228 14.24 3.91 9.75
CA ASP A 228 15.09 2.97 9.04
C ASP A 228 14.37 1.63 8.87
N THR A 229 14.32 1.15 7.63
CA THR A 229 13.52 -0.04 7.27
C THR A 229 14.38 -1.03 6.53
N THR A 230 14.66 -2.15 7.19
CA THR A 230 15.27 -3.34 6.57
C THR A 230 14.19 -4.37 6.22
N GLU A 231 14.60 -5.49 5.62
CA GLU A 231 13.72 -6.62 5.33
C GLU A 231 12.99 -7.16 6.58
N GLN A 232 13.55 -6.95 7.78
CA GLN A 232 13.00 -7.42 9.05
C GLN A 232 12.08 -6.41 9.74
N ASP A 233 11.97 -5.18 9.23
CA ASP A 233 11.20 -4.10 9.84
C ASP A 233 9.89 -3.85 9.08
N GLY A 234 9.43 -4.84 8.32
CA GLY A 234 8.20 -4.73 7.56
C GLY A 234 8.39 -3.96 6.24
N ALA A 235 9.51 -4.16 5.54
CA ALA A 235 9.74 -3.61 4.20
C ALA A 235 8.56 -3.81 3.25
N HIS A 236 8.34 -2.85 2.37
CA HIS A 236 7.34 -2.95 1.31
C HIS A 236 7.90 -3.84 0.20
N GLN A 237 7.05 -4.68 -0.38
CA GLN A 237 7.39 -5.50 -1.53
C GLN A 237 6.50 -5.17 -2.71
N PHE A 238 7.10 -5.00 -3.88
CA PHE A 238 6.42 -4.71 -5.13
C PHE A 238 6.91 -5.67 -6.22
N VAL A 239 6.00 -6.16 -7.06
CA VAL A 239 6.33 -7.02 -8.19
C VAL A 239 6.47 -6.19 -9.45
N ARG A 240 7.71 -5.99 -9.92
CA ARG A 240 8.06 -5.19 -11.10
C ARG A 240 7.25 -5.61 -12.34
N ASP A 241 6.70 -4.62 -13.04
CA ASP A 241 5.92 -4.78 -14.27
C ASP A 241 4.63 -5.63 -14.13
N SER A 242 4.24 -6.00 -12.90
CA SER A 242 2.98 -6.74 -12.65
C SER A 242 1.72 -5.93 -12.92
N HIS A 243 1.83 -4.59 -12.97
CA HIS A 243 0.76 -3.69 -13.39
C HIS A 243 0.38 -3.86 -14.86
N ARG A 244 1.24 -4.48 -15.68
CA ARG A 244 1.02 -4.73 -17.12
C ARG A 244 1.09 -6.20 -17.50
N ARG A 245 1.85 -7.03 -16.78
CA ARG A 245 1.99 -8.49 -16.99
C ARG A 245 1.05 -9.27 -16.08
N ARG A 246 -0.24 -8.96 -16.12
CA ARG A 246 -1.22 -9.59 -15.23
C ARG A 246 -1.95 -10.77 -15.88
N PRO A 247 -1.93 -11.97 -15.27
CA PRO A 247 -2.70 -13.11 -15.75
C PRO A 247 -4.20 -12.82 -15.86
N LEU A 248 -4.84 -13.36 -16.89
CA LEU A 248 -6.30 -13.23 -17.06
C LEU A 248 -7.07 -13.79 -15.86
N SER A 249 -6.59 -14.88 -15.25
CA SER A 249 -7.17 -15.46 -14.04
C SER A 249 -7.30 -14.44 -12.90
N LEU A 250 -6.31 -13.56 -12.73
CA LEU A 250 -6.35 -12.50 -11.73
C LEU A 250 -7.26 -11.33 -12.16
N GLN A 251 -7.31 -11.00 -13.45
CA GLN A 251 -8.22 -9.96 -13.97
C GLN A 251 -9.70 -10.35 -13.78
N PHE A 252 -10.06 -11.62 -13.99
CA PHE A 252 -11.43 -12.13 -13.79
C PHE A 252 -11.76 -12.55 -12.35
N SER A 253 -10.77 -12.68 -11.46
CA SER A 253 -11.01 -12.98 -10.04
C SER A 253 -11.88 -11.89 -9.39
N PRO A 254 -12.77 -12.18 -8.43
CA PRO A 254 -13.42 -11.14 -7.63
C PRO A 254 -12.51 -10.65 -6.48
N PHE A 255 -11.37 -11.31 -6.26
CA PHE A 255 -10.46 -11.02 -5.16
C PHE A 255 -9.32 -10.10 -5.60
N LYS A 256 -8.87 -9.28 -4.64
CA LYS A 256 -7.69 -8.41 -4.78
C LYS A 256 -6.41 -9.05 -4.22
N GLY A 257 -6.55 -9.90 -3.20
CA GLY A 257 -5.43 -10.60 -2.57
C GLY A 257 -4.99 -11.83 -3.36
N VAL A 258 -3.71 -12.12 -3.33
CA VAL A 258 -3.06 -13.30 -3.89
C VAL A 258 -2.06 -13.87 -2.87
N SER A 259 -1.87 -15.18 -2.86
CA SER A 259 -0.92 -15.80 -1.93
C SER A 259 0.52 -15.54 -2.37
N GLU A 260 1.45 -15.60 -1.42
CA GLU A 260 2.88 -15.55 -1.73
C GLU A 260 3.32 -16.71 -2.61
N ALA A 261 2.83 -17.92 -2.37
CA ALA A 261 3.11 -19.08 -3.20
C ALA A 261 2.66 -18.87 -4.65
N TRP A 262 1.46 -18.33 -4.87
CA TRP A 262 0.98 -17.99 -6.21
C TRP A 262 1.85 -16.91 -6.86
N THR A 263 2.22 -15.87 -6.10
CA THR A 263 3.04 -14.76 -6.59
C THR A 263 4.41 -15.26 -7.06
N ARG A 264 5.09 -16.08 -6.25
CA ARG A 264 6.40 -16.67 -6.56
C ARG A 264 6.34 -17.68 -7.71
N ALA A 265 5.21 -18.37 -7.90
CA ALA A 265 5.02 -19.25 -9.04
C ALA A 265 4.70 -18.49 -10.34
N THR A 266 4.18 -17.27 -10.25
CA THR A 266 3.73 -16.48 -11.40
C THR A 266 4.80 -15.53 -11.92
N TYR A 267 5.60 -14.95 -11.04
CA TYR A 267 6.60 -13.93 -11.38
C TYR A 267 8.02 -14.38 -11.03
N PRO A 268 9.02 -13.98 -11.83
CA PRO A 268 10.42 -14.23 -11.52
C PRO A 268 10.82 -13.64 -10.17
N ALA A 269 11.74 -14.30 -9.46
CA ALA A 269 12.15 -13.87 -8.12
C ALA A 269 12.81 -12.48 -8.14
N GLU A 270 13.56 -12.16 -9.19
CA GLU A 270 14.22 -10.88 -9.44
C GLU A 270 13.26 -9.71 -9.67
N ASP A 271 12.00 -10.00 -10.00
CA ASP A 271 10.94 -9.01 -10.14
C ASP A 271 10.21 -8.73 -8.82
N ILE A 272 10.35 -9.58 -7.80
CA ILE A 272 9.79 -9.35 -6.48
C ILE A 272 10.77 -8.50 -5.67
N MET A 273 10.60 -7.18 -5.78
CA MET A 273 11.46 -6.20 -5.12
C MET A 273 11.12 -6.10 -3.64
N THR A 274 12.14 -6.10 -2.77
CA THR A 274 12.00 -5.73 -1.35
C THR A 274 12.63 -4.36 -1.15
N LEU A 275 11.81 -3.38 -0.81
CA LEU A 275 12.20 -1.98 -0.71
C LEU A 275 12.70 -1.71 0.71
N THR A 276 13.99 -1.45 0.84
CA THR A 276 14.65 -1.12 2.11
C THR A 276 15.38 0.20 1.97
N GLY A 277 15.54 0.91 3.08
CA GLY A 277 16.21 2.21 3.07
C GLY A 277 16.18 2.89 4.43
N PRO A 278 17.03 3.93 4.61
CA PRO A 278 17.00 4.75 5.81
C PRO A 278 15.70 5.55 5.92
N ALA A 279 15.44 6.14 7.08
CA ALA A 279 14.41 7.14 7.24
C ALA A 279 14.57 8.26 6.18
N GLY A 280 13.47 8.65 5.55
CA GLY A 280 13.41 9.56 4.42
C GLY A 280 13.40 8.88 3.04
N PHE A 281 13.82 7.61 2.94
CA PHE A 281 13.74 6.86 1.68
C PHE A 281 12.29 6.66 1.25
N GLY A 282 12.04 6.88 -0.04
CA GLY A 282 10.73 6.76 -0.64
C GLY A 282 10.74 6.20 -2.05
N PHE A 283 9.54 5.84 -2.47
CA PHE A 283 9.24 5.21 -3.75
C PHE A 283 7.83 5.57 -4.20
N GLY A 284 7.56 5.46 -5.50
CA GLY A 284 6.23 5.63 -6.07
C GLY A 284 5.85 4.40 -6.90
N GLU A 285 4.59 4.01 -6.89
CA GLU A 285 4.11 2.81 -7.58
C GLU A 285 2.71 2.95 -8.16
N ASP A 286 2.47 2.14 -9.19
CA ASP A 286 1.12 1.85 -9.67
C ASP A 286 0.45 0.91 -8.68
N SER A 287 -0.62 1.38 -8.02
CA SER A 287 -1.32 0.57 -7.01
C SER A 287 -2.00 -0.68 -7.60
N TYR A 288 -2.16 -0.75 -8.92
CA TYR A 288 -2.62 -1.94 -9.61
C TYR A 288 -1.51 -2.99 -9.80
N GLY A 289 -0.25 -2.64 -9.58
CA GLY A 289 0.84 -3.61 -9.39
C GLY A 289 0.61 -4.47 -8.15
N ILE A 290 1.14 -5.69 -8.16
CA ILE A 290 1.05 -6.59 -7.01
C ILE A 290 2.07 -6.16 -5.96
N HIS A 291 1.60 -5.94 -4.75
CA HIS A 291 2.42 -5.41 -3.68
C HIS A 291 1.93 -5.84 -2.28
N ARG A 292 2.76 -5.61 -1.25
CA ARG A 292 2.42 -5.80 0.17
C ARG A 292 3.37 -5.03 1.09
N GLY A 293 2.92 -4.74 2.31
CA GLY A 293 3.84 -4.51 3.44
C GLY A 293 4.22 -5.85 4.07
N THR A 294 5.49 -6.14 4.32
CA THR A 294 5.82 -7.33 5.15
C THR A 294 5.50 -7.05 6.61
N ALA A 295 5.25 -8.10 7.40
CA ALA A 295 5.05 -7.96 8.83
C ALA A 295 6.40 -7.66 9.52
N PRO A 296 6.50 -6.59 10.33
CA PRO A 296 7.70 -6.32 11.10
C PRO A 296 8.02 -7.44 12.08
N ARG A 297 9.31 -7.79 12.17
CA ARG A 297 9.85 -8.83 13.06
C ARG A 297 10.84 -8.28 14.09
N ARG A 298 11.52 -7.18 13.76
CA ARG A 298 12.57 -6.60 14.61
C ARG A 298 12.17 -5.26 15.19
N SER A 299 11.73 -4.30 14.37
CA SER A 299 11.37 -2.96 14.84
C SER A 299 10.07 -2.46 14.20
N PRO A 300 9.27 -1.64 14.91
CA PRO A 300 8.13 -0.97 14.31
C PRO A 300 8.55 -0.05 13.16
N ARG A 301 7.68 0.09 12.16
CA ARG A 301 7.92 0.92 10.98
C ARG A 301 6.88 2.02 10.86
N LEU A 302 7.33 3.27 10.77
CA LEU A 302 6.48 4.40 10.41
C LEU A 302 6.62 4.69 8.92
N ILE A 303 5.49 4.80 8.23
CA ILE A 303 5.45 5.06 6.79
C ILE A 303 4.34 6.06 6.46
N LEU A 304 4.64 6.98 5.54
CA LEU A 304 3.68 7.89 4.92
C LEU A 304 3.28 7.34 3.54
N GLU A 305 2.00 7.34 3.22
CA GLU A 305 1.43 7.08 1.89
C GLU A 305 0.71 8.33 1.38
N ILE A 306 0.90 8.65 0.11
CA ILE A 306 0.16 9.69 -0.61
C ILE A 306 -0.36 9.07 -1.90
N GLU A 307 -1.67 9.07 -2.09
CA GLU A 307 -2.34 8.43 -3.23
C GLU A 307 -3.04 9.46 -4.11
N PHE A 308 -2.75 9.40 -5.40
CA PHE A 308 -3.40 10.19 -6.44
C PHE A 308 -4.23 9.33 -7.38
N GLY A 309 -5.39 9.85 -7.79
CA GLY A 309 -6.31 9.27 -8.75
C GLY A 309 -6.66 10.23 -9.86
N CYS A 310 -7.42 9.72 -10.84
CA CYS A 310 -7.90 10.45 -12.00
C CYS A 310 -9.33 10.99 -11.84
N SER A 311 -10.07 10.51 -10.85
CA SER A 311 -11.43 10.93 -10.52
C SER A 311 -11.42 11.98 -9.40
N ARG A 312 -12.34 12.96 -9.49
CA ARG A 312 -12.52 14.00 -8.46
C ARG A 312 -13.21 13.53 -7.18
N GLN A 313 -13.78 12.32 -7.18
CA GLN A 313 -14.51 11.83 -6.01
C GLN A 313 -13.51 11.18 -5.04
N PRO A 314 -13.54 11.55 -3.74
CA PRO A 314 -12.82 10.79 -2.74
C PRO A 314 -13.33 9.35 -2.80
N VAL A 315 -12.42 8.38 -2.81
CA VAL A 315 -12.77 6.95 -2.78
C VAL A 315 -13.50 6.68 -1.46
N ALA A 316 -14.59 5.89 -1.48
CA ALA A 316 -15.22 5.45 -0.23
C ALA A 316 -14.19 4.67 0.58
N GLY A 317 -14.01 5.04 1.84
CA GLY A 317 -13.09 4.32 2.71
C GLY A 317 -12.81 5.08 3.99
N ARG A 318 -12.23 4.34 4.93
CA ARG A 318 -11.83 4.81 6.25
C ARG A 318 -10.79 5.94 6.23
N TYR A 319 -10.05 6.04 5.13
CA TYR A 319 -8.94 6.96 4.94
C TYR A 319 -9.22 7.77 3.68
N GLY A 320 -10.29 8.56 3.68
CA GLY A 320 -10.58 9.48 2.58
C GLY A 320 -9.46 10.53 2.43
N ALA A 321 -9.52 11.34 1.38
CA ALA A 321 -8.66 12.52 1.32
C ALA A 321 -8.97 13.40 2.55
N PRO A 322 -7.95 13.87 3.29
CA PRO A 322 -8.17 14.82 4.37
C PRO A 322 -8.83 16.08 3.82
N GLU A 323 -9.71 16.71 4.61
CA GLU A 323 -10.29 18.00 4.26
C GLU A 323 -9.16 19.05 4.19
N THR A 324 -9.05 19.74 3.06
CA THR A 324 -8.04 20.78 2.81
C THR A 324 -8.52 22.16 3.22
#